data_AF-A0A1G1IKU8-F1
#
_entry.id   AF-A0A1G1IKU8-F1
#
_cell.length_a   1.000
_cell.length_b   1.000
_cell.length_c   1.000
_cell.angle_alpha   90.00
_cell.angle_beta   90.00
_cell.angle_gamma   90.00
#
_symmetry.space_group_name_H-M   'P 1'
#
loop_
_entity.id
_entity.type
_entity.pdbx_description
1 polymer ?
#
loop_
_entity_poly.entity_id
_entity_poly.type
_entity_poly.pdbx_seq_one_letter_code
_entity_poly.pdbx_strand_id
1 'polypeptide(L)'
;MKLRKFHRFLGFLLFIFVMSSAATGFLRANAKGWYWKDRPPKMEAAFLSLPQIGIEEVFKVFEENFSGGNILRIRLEKFLDKPVYLVETDRQDNKYMLLDAVSGAILSPLGPGDSLKIARLFVGENAQALLTESLPAFKAGRSSRPRPVFRILFDDHARTEVFVDQETGEALAVFDHGRRFGLWVVKLHELDFWGLGRGALSFLGLALMVLSVSGLALGTGLGQNKKKGKIFQ
;
A
#
# COMPACT_ATOMS: atom_id res chain seq x y z
N MET A 1 31.07 -38.60 6.95
CA MET A 1 29.62 -38.93 6.95
C MET A 1 28.72 -37.78 7.46
N LYS A 2 29.10 -37.04 8.52
CA LYS A 2 28.27 -35.95 9.10
C LYS A 2 28.05 -34.74 8.15
N LEU A 3 29.09 -34.30 7.43
CA LEU A 3 29.01 -33.13 6.53
C LEU A 3 27.99 -33.29 5.38
N ARG A 4 27.92 -34.47 4.76
CA ARG A 4 26.97 -34.75 3.67
C ARG A 4 25.52 -34.81 4.17
N LYS A 5 25.29 -35.33 5.38
CA LYS A 5 23.96 -35.31 6.01
C LYS A 5 23.54 -33.87 6.35
N PHE A 6 24.45 -33.06 6.89
CA PHE A 6 24.21 -31.65 7.17
C PHE A 6 23.89 -30.85 5.90
N HIS A 7 24.69 -31.01 4.83
CA HIS A 7 24.43 -30.36 3.54
C HIS A 7 23.05 -30.73 2.96
N ARG A 8 22.65 -32.00 3.03
CA ARG A 8 21.32 -32.44 2.59
C ARG A 8 20.19 -31.84 3.42
N PHE A 9 20.35 -31.82 4.74
CA PHE A 9 19.37 -31.21 5.65
C PHE A 9 19.21 -29.71 5.38
N LEU A 10 20.32 -28.98 5.30
CA LEU A 10 20.32 -27.55 4.99
C LEU A 10 19.74 -27.28 3.60
N GLY A 11 20.07 -28.11 2.62
CA GLY A 11 19.50 -28.03 1.28
C GLY A 11 18.00 -28.26 1.24
N PHE A 12 17.47 -29.18 2.04
CA PHE A 12 16.03 -29.39 2.15
C PHE A 12 15.31 -28.16 2.74
N LEU A 13 15.86 -27.56 3.81
CA LEU A 13 15.30 -26.34 4.40
C LEU A 13 15.30 -25.17 3.40
N LEU A 14 16.42 -24.99 2.71
CA LEU A 14 16.56 -23.93 1.71
C LEU A 14 15.68 -24.18 0.48
N PHE A 15 15.45 -25.43 0.10
CA PHE A 15 14.51 -25.80 -0.97
C PHE A 15 13.07 -25.43 -0.60
N ILE A 16 12.62 -25.74 0.62
CA ILE A 16 11.29 -25.32 1.11
C ILE A 16 11.15 -23.80 1.02
N PHE A 17 12.18 -23.07 1.43
CA PHE A 17 12.19 -21.62 1.30
C PHE A 17 12.06 -21.15 -0.16
N VAL A 18 12.85 -21.70 -1.08
CA VAL A 18 12.78 -21.33 -2.51
C VAL A 18 11.41 -21.65 -3.10
N MET A 19 10.82 -22.80 -2.76
CA MET A 19 9.46 -23.15 -3.21
C MET A 19 8.40 -22.20 -2.65
N SER A 20 8.50 -21.84 -1.37
CA SER A 20 7.61 -20.84 -0.76
C SER A 20 7.77 -19.45 -1.40
N SER A 21 9.02 -19.04 -1.66
CA SER A 21 9.34 -17.78 -2.34
C SER A 21 8.83 -17.76 -3.77
N ALA A 22 8.97 -18.86 -4.52
CA ALA A 22 8.44 -19.00 -5.87
C ALA A 22 6.90 -18.95 -5.89
N ALA A 23 6.24 -19.68 -4.99
CA ALA A 23 4.78 -19.68 -4.87
C ALA A 23 4.24 -18.29 -4.53
N THR A 24 4.83 -17.61 -3.55
CA THR A 24 4.43 -16.24 -3.19
C THR A 24 4.77 -15.21 -4.26
N GLY A 25 5.89 -15.38 -4.97
CA GLY A 25 6.25 -14.56 -6.12
C GLY A 25 5.23 -14.70 -7.25
N PHE A 26 4.80 -15.92 -7.55
CA PHE A 26 3.75 -16.21 -8.52
C PHE A 26 2.40 -15.59 -8.14
N LEU A 27 1.98 -15.75 -6.88
CA LEU A 27 0.75 -15.12 -6.37
C LEU A 27 0.82 -13.60 -6.48
N ARG A 28 1.94 -12.99 -6.09
CA ARG A 28 2.15 -11.54 -6.20
C ARG A 28 2.11 -11.06 -7.65
N ALA A 29 2.73 -11.79 -8.57
CA ALA A 29 2.74 -11.45 -10.00
C ALA A 29 1.32 -11.47 -10.60
N ASN A 30 0.44 -12.35 -10.09
CA ASN A 30 -0.95 -12.49 -10.52
C ASN A 30 -1.94 -11.82 -9.55
N ALA A 31 -1.48 -10.94 -8.67
CA ALA A 31 -2.33 -10.37 -7.62
C ALA A 31 -3.52 -9.61 -8.19
N LYS A 32 -3.30 -8.85 -9.28
CA LYS A 32 -4.35 -8.11 -9.98
C LYS A 32 -5.33 -9.09 -10.63
N GLY A 33 -6.61 -8.98 -10.29
CA GLY A 33 -7.67 -9.85 -10.80
C GLY A 33 -7.89 -11.13 -10.01
N TRP A 34 -6.91 -11.63 -9.24
CA TRP A 34 -7.12 -12.79 -8.36
C TRP A 34 -7.64 -12.39 -6.99
N TYR A 35 -6.98 -11.41 -6.35
CA TYR A 35 -7.34 -11.00 -4.99
C TYR A 35 -7.07 -9.51 -4.70
N TRP A 36 -6.38 -8.79 -5.59
CA TRP A 36 -6.43 -7.33 -5.59
C TRP A 36 -7.51 -6.87 -6.55
N LYS A 37 -8.59 -6.35 -5.98
CA LYS A 37 -9.57 -5.56 -6.70
C LYS A 37 -8.93 -4.26 -7.15
N ASP A 38 -9.36 -3.77 -8.31
CA ASP A 38 -9.03 -2.41 -8.71
C ASP A 38 -9.57 -1.45 -7.66
N ARG A 39 -8.77 -0.42 -7.32
CA ARG A 39 -9.32 0.69 -6.55
C ARG A 39 -10.38 1.34 -7.41
N PRO A 40 -11.53 1.78 -6.87
CA PRO A 40 -12.39 2.68 -7.62
C PRO A 40 -11.56 3.90 -8.05
N PRO A 41 -11.94 4.51 -9.18
CA PRO A 41 -11.21 5.63 -9.74
C PRO A 41 -11.01 6.72 -8.69
N LYS A 42 -9.83 7.36 -8.72
CA LYS A 42 -9.63 8.64 -8.04
C LYS A 42 -10.72 9.60 -8.51
N MET A 43 -11.05 10.61 -7.70
CA MET A 43 -12.02 11.65 -8.06
C MET A 43 -11.86 12.04 -9.52
N GLU A 44 -12.87 11.74 -10.32
CA GLU A 44 -12.84 12.04 -11.74
C GLU A 44 -12.93 13.55 -11.91
N ALA A 45 -12.28 14.08 -12.95
CA ALA A 45 -12.42 15.49 -13.29
C ALA A 45 -13.91 15.80 -13.50
N ALA A 46 -14.44 16.81 -12.82
CA ALA A 46 -15.83 17.20 -13.02
C ALA A 46 -15.99 17.78 -14.43
N PHE A 47 -17.03 17.36 -15.15
CA PHE A 47 -17.42 18.00 -16.40
C PHE A 47 -17.95 19.42 -16.12
N LEU A 48 -17.48 20.37 -16.94
CA LEU A 48 -17.60 21.83 -16.80
C LEU A 48 -19.03 22.42 -16.98
N SER A 49 -20.09 21.61 -16.93
CA SER A 49 -21.45 22.03 -17.29
C SER A 49 -22.25 22.68 -16.15
N LEU A 50 -21.71 22.75 -14.94
CA LEU A 50 -22.33 23.44 -13.81
C LEU A 50 -21.77 24.87 -13.65
N PRO A 51 -22.59 25.86 -13.26
CA PRO A 51 -22.12 27.19 -12.90
C PRO A 51 -21.15 27.10 -11.73
N GLN A 52 -19.99 27.74 -11.87
CA GLN A 52 -18.89 27.71 -10.91
C GLN A 52 -18.53 29.13 -10.49
N ILE A 53 -18.07 29.28 -9.25
CA ILE A 53 -17.43 30.51 -8.81
C ILE A 53 -16.13 30.74 -9.60
N GLY A 54 -15.80 32.01 -9.84
CA GLY A 54 -14.54 32.36 -10.49
C GLY A 54 -13.33 31.98 -9.64
N ILE A 55 -12.18 31.78 -10.29
CA ILE A 55 -10.90 31.52 -9.60
C ILE A 55 -10.56 32.66 -8.62
N GLU A 56 -10.92 33.89 -8.95
CA GLU A 56 -10.75 35.06 -8.08
C GLU A 56 -11.44 34.89 -6.71
N GLU A 57 -12.65 34.31 -6.69
CA GLU A 57 -13.36 34.03 -5.43
C GLU A 57 -12.64 32.94 -4.63
N VAL A 58 -12.01 31.96 -5.29
CA VAL A 58 -11.19 30.93 -4.61
C VAL A 58 -10.01 31.56 -3.89
N PHE A 59 -9.31 32.51 -4.52
CA PHE A 59 -8.22 33.26 -3.89
C PHE A 59 -8.72 34.09 -2.72
N LYS A 60 -9.85 34.78 -2.88
CA LYS A 60 -10.45 35.59 -1.82
C LYS A 60 -10.86 34.74 -0.62
N VAL A 61 -11.54 33.61 -0.83
CA VAL A 61 -11.91 32.68 0.25
C VAL A 61 -10.65 32.16 0.96
N PHE A 62 -9.58 31.85 0.21
CA PHE A 62 -8.32 31.44 0.81
C PHE A 62 -7.70 32.53 1.68
N GLU A 63 -7.59 33.76 1.18
CA GLU A 63 -7.01 34.89 1.92
C GLU A 63 -7.82 35.29 3.17
N GLU A 64 -9.14 35.18 3.10
CA GLU A 64 -10.04 35.47 4.23
C GLU A 64 -9.97 34.43 5.35
N ASN A 65 -9.70 33.16 5.03
CA ASN A 65 -9.73 32.06 5.99
C ASN A 65 -8.34 31.60 6.46
N PHE A 66 -7.28 31.92 5.73
CA PHE A 66 -5.92 31.47 6.03
C PHE A 66 -4.94 32.64 6.08
N SER A 67 -4.32 32.86 7.25
CA SER A 67 -3.23 33.82 7.39
C SER A 67 -1.93 33.27 6.77
N GLY A 68 -1.59 33.70 5.56
CA GLY A 68 -0.33 33.40 4.88
C GLY A 68 -0.29 32.06 4.13
N GLY A 69 0.81 31.85 3.39
CA GLY A 69 0.95 30.75 2.44
C GLY A 69 0.45 31.12 1.05
N ASN A 70 0.85 30.34 0.05
CA ASN A 70 0.49 30.56 -1.35
C ASN A 70 -0.29 29.38 -1.90
N ILE A 71 -1.26 29.69 -2.77
CA ILE A 71 -1.90 28.67 -3.61
C ILE A 71 -0.88 28.22 -4.66
N LEU A 72 -0.57 26.93 -4.65
CA LEU A 72 0.33 26.30 -5.63
C LEU A 72 -0.43 25.79 -6.84
N ARG A 73 -1.63 25.25 -6.62
CA ARG A 73 -2.44 24.64 -7.68
C ARG A 73 -3.91 24.60 -7.30
N ILE A 74 -4.78 24.83 -8.28
CA ILE A 74 -6.23 24.65 -8.16
C ILE A 74 -6.64 23.57 -9.16
N ARG A 75 -7.44 22.60 -8.72
CA ARG A 75 -8.04 21.57 -9.59
C ARG A 75 -9.55 21.56 -9.40
N LEU A 76 -10.29 21.48 -10.50
CA LEU A 76 -11.72 21.21 -10.47
C LEU A 76 -11.94 19.69 -10.55
N GLU A 77 -12.55 19.11 -9.52
CA GLU A 77 -12.78 17.67 -9.39
C GLU A 77 -14.26 17.39 -9.06
N LYS A 78 -14.72 16.17 -9.32
CA LYS A 78 -16.06 15.71 -8.93
C LYS A 78 -15.99 15.00 -7.58
N PHE A 79 -16.81 15.44 -6.63
CA PHE A 79 -16.90 14.87 -5.29
C PHE A 79 -18.34 14.57 -4.90
N LEU A 80 -18.70 13.28 -4.74
CA LEU A 80 -20.05 12.82 -4.33
C LEU A 80 -21.18 13.55 -5.11
N ASP A 81 -21.00 13.72 -6.42
CA ASP A 81 -21.89 14.44 -7.35
C ASP A 81 -21.89 15.98 -7.31
N LYS A 82 -20.98 16.59 -6.55
CA LYS A 82 -20.75 18.04 -6.57
C LYS A 82 -19.43 18.40 -7.26
N PRO A 83 -19.38 19.50 -8.02
CA PRO A 83 -18.12 20.05 -8.47
C PRO A 83 -17.41 20.70 -7.27
N VAL A 84 -16.14 20.39 -7.08
CA VAL A 84 -15.32 20.95 -5.99
C VAL A 84 -14.00 21.47 -6.53
N TYR A 85 -13.51 22.56 -5.95
CA TYR A 85 -12.12 22.98 -6.12
C TYR A 85 -11.25 22.33 -5.05
N LEU A 86 -10.24 21.59 -5.49
CA LEU A 86 -9.16 21.11 -4.66
C LEU A 86 -7.98 22.06 -4.81
N VAL A 87 -7.75 22.86 -3.78
CA VAL A 87 -6.69 23.87 -3.71
C VAL A 87 -5.51 23.27 -2.96
N GLU A 88 -4.34 23.22 -3.59
CA GLU A 88 -3.08 22.82 -2.97
C GLU A 88 -2.29 24.06 -2.58
N THR A 89 -1.76 24.05 -1.36
CA THR A 89 -1.03 25.17 -0.77
C THR A 89 0.38 24.75 -0.36
N ASP A 90 1.25 25.71 -0.11
CA ASP A 90 2.58 25.49 0.48
C ASP A 90 2.55 25.38 2.02
N ARG A 91 1.36 25.47 2.63
CA ARG A 91 1.19 25.39 4.08
C ARG A 91 1.46 23.99 4.63
N GLN A 92 1.88 23.92 5.89
CA GLN A 92 2.08 22.65 6.59
C GLN A 92 0.83 22.09 7.26
N ASP A 93 -0.05 22.97 7.74
CA ASP A 93 -1.25 22.66 8.51
C ASP A 93 -2.50 22.43 7.65
N ASN A 94 -2.53 23.00 6.45
CA ASN A 94 -3.66 22.95 5.51
C ASN A 94 -3.13 22.85 4.08
N LYS A 95 -2.38 21.77 3.82
CA LYS A 95 -1.76 21.55 2.51
C LYS A 95 -2.80 21.44 1.40
N TYR A 96 -4.01 20.99 1.74
CA TYR A 96 -5.14 20.97 0.84
C TYR A 96 -6.36 21.65 1.46
N MET A 97 -7.12 22.33 0.61
CA MET A 97 -8.44 22.88 0.92
C MET A 97 -9.43 22.39 -0.13
N LEU A 98 -10.55 21.82 0.33
CA LEU A 98 -11.67 21.42 -0.51
C LEU A 98 -12.75 22.50 -0.44
N LEU A 99 -13.18 23.00 -1.59
CA LEU A 99 -14.17 24.07 -1.71
C LEU A 99 -15.30 23.63 -2.63
N ASP A 100 -16.55 23.88 -2.25
CA ASP A 100 -17.69 23.69 -3.15
C ASP A 100 -17.60 24.69 -4.30
N ALA A 101 -17.53 24.19 -5.54
CA ALA A 101 -17.27 25.05 -6.70
C ALA A 101 -18.49 25.90 -7.10
N VAL A 102 -19.68 25.66 -6.53
CA VAL A 102 -20.90 26.43 -6.83
C VAL A 102 -21.12 27.51 -5.77
N SER A 103 -20.96 27.16 -4.50
CA SER A 103 -21.26 28.05 -3.37
C SER A 103 -20.04 28.77 -2.80
N GLY A 104 -18.82 28.28 -3.05
CA GLY A 104 -17.62 28.79 -2.39
C GLY A 104 -17.52 28.41 -0.91
N ALA A 105 -18.31 27.45 -0.44
CA ALA A 105 -18.22 26.96 0.93
C ALA A 105 -17.00 26.05 1.10
N ILE A 106 -16.20 26.27 2.16
CA ILE A 106 -15.11 25.37 2.53
C ILE A 106 -15.71 24.06 3.08
N LEU A 107 -15.32 22.94 2.48
CA LEU A 107 -15.79 21.60 2.81
C LEU A 107 -14.79 20.82 3.69
N SER A 108 -13.50 21.14 3.60
CA SER A 108 -12.45 20.52 4.41
C SER A 108 -12.25 21.21 5.76
N PRO A 109 -11.97 20.48 6.86
CA PRO A 109 -11.89 19.03 6.94
C PRO A 109 -13.28 18.40 6.85
N LEU A 110 -13.38 17.32 6.07
CA LEU A 110 -14.60 16.56 5.88
C LEU A 110 -15.03 15.92 7.20
N GLY A 111 -16.33 15.93 7.46
CA GLY A 111 -16.90 15.24 8.61
C GLY A 111 -16.98 13.71 8.44
N PRO A 112 -17.36 13.00 9.52
CA PRO A 112 -17.57 11.54 9.47
C PRO A 112 -18.68 11.15 8.48
N GLY A 113 -19.72 11.98 8.31
CA GLY A 113 -20.83 11.71 7.39
C GLY A 113 -20.40 11.68 5.92
N ASP A 114 -19.61 12.65 5.47
CA ASP A 114 -19.12 12.69 4.09
C ASP A 114 -18.06 11.62 3.84
N SER A 115 -17.20 11.37 4.84
CA SER A 115 -16.24 10.26 4.82
C SER A 115 -16.92 8.90 4.69
N LEU A 116 -18.06 8.69 5.38
CA LEU A 116 -18.85 7.47 5.24
C LEU A 116 -19.47 7.33 3.84
N LYS A 117 -19.98 8.41 3.25
CA LYS A 117 -20.51 8.39 1.87
C LYS A 117 -19.43 8.00 0.87
N ILE A 118 -18.23 8.57 0.98
CA ILE A 118 -17.08 8.20 0.15
C ILE A 118 -16.74 6.73 0.34
N ALA A 119 -16.67 6.28 1.59
CA ALA A 119 -16.31 4.90 1.92
C ALA A 119 -17.31 3.88 1.36
N ARG A 120 -18.60 4.23 1.28
CA ARG A 120 -19.65 3.41 0.67
C ARG A 120 -19.48 3.20 -0.83
N LEU A 121 -18.76 4.07 -1.53
CA LEU A 121 -18.41 3.86 -2.95
C LEU A 121 -17.56 2.59 -3.17
N PHE A 122 -16.90 2.10 -2.12
CA PHE A 122 -16.01 0.93 -2.18
C PHE A 122 -16.70 -0.38 -1.79
N VAL A 123 -17.78 -0.31 -1.02
CA VAL A 123 -18.44 -1.48 -0.39
C VAL A 123 -19.89 -1.63 -0.83
N GLY A 124 -20.52 -0.55 -1.31
CA GLY A 124 -21.92 -0.48 -1.71
C GLY A 124 -22.67 0.59 -0.90
N GLU A 125 -23.62 1.27 -1.54
CA GLU A 125 -24.36 2.41 -0.95
C GLU A 125 -25.08 2.06 0.36
N ASN A 126 -25.57 0.82 0.48
CA ASN A 126 -26.34 0.35 1.63
C ASN A 126 -25.47 -0.32 2.71
N ALA A 127 -24.13 -0.33 2.55
CA ALA A 127 -23.24 -0.94 3.53
C ALA A 127 -23.32 -0.19 4.88
N GLN A 128 -23.49 -0.97 5.95
CA GLN A 128 -23.54 -0.45 7.31
C GLN A 128 -22.13 -0.36 7.89
N ALA A 129 -21.81 0.80 8.47
CA ALA A 129 -20.55 0.99 9.18
C ALA A 129 -20.70 0.48 10.62
N LEU A 130 -19.79 -0.42 11.01
CA LEU A 130 -19.62 -0.87 12.39
C LEU A 130 -18.84 0.14 13.23
N LEU A 131 -17.91 0.86 12.59
CA LEU A 131 -17.05 1.85 13.24
C LEU A 131 -16.80 3.01 12.29
N THR A 132 -16.76 4.22 12.83
CA THR A 132 -16.22 5.40 12.15
C THR A 132 -15.43 6.19 13.18
N GLU A 133 -14.11 6.24 13.01
CA GLU A 133 -13.21 6.93 13.94
C GLU A 133 -12.25 7.87 13.21
N SER A 134 -11.93 9.00 13.84
CA SER A 134 -10.94 9.94 13.34
C SER A 134 -9.54 9.51 13.80
N LEU A 135 -8.62 9.38 12.85
CA LEU A 135 -7.22 9.07 13.11
C LEU A 135 -6.37 10.28 12.67
N PRO A 136 -5.69 10.99 13.59
CA PRO A 136 -4.98 12.22 13.26
C PRO A 136 -3.72 11.98 12.41
N ALA A 137 -3.17 10.76 12.42
CA ALA A 137 -1.92 10.43 11.72
C ALA A 137 -1.94 9.01 11.16
N PHE A 138 -2.45 8.83 9.94
CA PHE A 138 -2.43 7.56 9.23
C PHE A 138 -1.40 7.54 8.08
N LYS A 139 -0.68 6.42 7.94
CA LYS A 139 0.27 6.18 6.84
C LYS A 139 -0.22 5.00 5.98
N ALA A 140 -0.60 5.28 4.74
CA ALA A 140 -1.04 4.25 3.79
C ALA A 140 0.07 3.29 3.34
N GLY A 141 1.34 3.70 3.46
CA GLY A 141 2.50 2.89 3.09
C GLY A 141 3.78 3.42 3.75
N ARG A 142 4.90 2.69 3.57
CA ARG A 142 6.19 3.01 4.22
C ARG A 142 6.72 4.41 3.92
N SER A 143 6.54 4.87 2.68
CA SER A 143 7.04 6.18 2.21
C SER A 143 5.97 7.29 2.26
N SER A 144 4.77 6.99 2.74
CA SER A 144 3.68 7.97 2.81
C SER A 144 3.85 8.90 4.01
N ARG A 145 3.57 10.19 3.81
CA ARG A 145 3.43 11.15 4.91
C ARG A 145 2.18 10.80 5.73
N PRO A 146 2.21 10.99 7.06
CA PRO A 146 1.02 10.84 7.88
C PRO A 146 -0.03 11.88 7.47
N ARG A 147 -1.28 11.48 7.34
CA ARG A 147 -2.41 12.37 7.06
C ARG A 147 -3.58 12.08 8.01
N PRO A 148 -4.40 13.08 8.36
CA PRO A 148 -5.62 12.87 9.12
C PRO A 148 -6.65 12.14 8.26
N VAL A 149 -7.19 11.04 8.76
CA VAL A 149 -8.17 10.22 8.03
C VAL A 149 -9.35 9.85 8.92
N PHE A 150 -10.49 9.54 8.32
CA PHE A 150 -11.49 8.70 8.95
C PHE A 150 -11.25 7.24 8.58
N ARG A 151 -11.23 6.36 9.58
CA ARG A 151 -11.27 4.91 9.40
C ARG A 151 -12.71 4.45 9.55
N ILE A 152 -13.25 3.86 8.48
CA ILE A 152 -14.60 3.31 8.45
C ILE A 152 -14.48 1.80 8.30
N LEU A 153 -15.03 1.04 9.26
CA LEU A 153 -15.14 -0.42 9.19
C LEU A 153 -16.57 -0.78 8.82
N PHE A 154 -16.75 -1.63 7.81
CA PHE A 154 -18.07 -2.09 7.36
C PHE A 154 -18.44 -3.47 7.87
N ASP A 155 -19.75 -3.71 7.99
CA ASP A 155 -20.36 -5.03 8.26
C ASP A 155 -20.62 -5.82 6.97
N ASP A 156 -19.60 -5.95 6.13
CA ASP A 156 -19.62 -6.83 4.97
C ASP A 156 -18.88 -8.13 5.31
N HIS A 157 -19.12 -9.18 4.51
CA HIS A 157 -18.38 -10.45 4.66
C HIS A 157 -16.86 -10.22 4.63
N ALA A 158 -16.40 -9.18 3.93
CA ALA A 158 -14.99 -8.89 3.84
C ALA A 158 -14.41 -8.04 5.00
N ARG A 159 -15.23 -7.59 5.97
CA ARG A 159 -14.86 -6.65 7.04
C ARG A 159 -13.97 -5.53 6.51
N THR A 160 -14.45 -4.87 5.48
CA THR A 160 -13.73 -3.89 4.69
C THR A 160 -13.48 -2.64 5.53
N GLU A 161 -12.24 -2.21 5.56
CA GLU A 161 -11.84 -0.95 6.19
C GLU A 161 -11.44 0.07 5.12
N VAL A 162 -12.05 1.24 5.14
CA VAL A 162 -11.73 2.34 4.24
C VAL A 162 -11.15 3.51 5.05
N PHE A 163 -10.02 4.03 4.58
CA PHE A 163 -9.33 5.16 5.19
C PHE A 163 -9.45 6.36 4.26
N VAL A 164 -10.33 7.29 4.62
CA VAL A 164 -10.64 8.48 3.83
C VAL A 164 -9.92 9.69 4.39
N ASP A 165 -9.18 10.40 3.55
CA ASP A 165 -8.49 11.62 3.93
C ASP A 165 -9.47 12.73 4.33
N GLN A 166 -9.23 13.37 5.47
CA GLN A 166 -10.12 14.43 5.97
C GLN A 166 -10.01 15.72 5.16
N GLU A 167 -8.84 16.02 4.57
CA GLU A 167 -8.65 17.26 3.82
C GLU A 167 -9.16 17.13 2.39
N THR A 168 -8.86 16.01 1.73
CA THR A 168 -9.10 15.84 0.29
C THR A 168 -10.23 14.89 -0.04
N GLY A 169 -10.73 14.09 0.90
CA GLY A 169 -11.71 13.04 0.62
C GLY A 169 -11.17 11.87 -0.20
N GLU A 170 -9.85 11.79 -0.41
CA GLU A 170 -9.23 10.69 -1.13
C GLU A 170 -9.21 9.44 -0.24
N ALA A 171 -9.65 8.30 -0.74
CA ALA A 171 -9.46 7.04 -0.05
C ALA A 171 -7.99 6.58 -0.16
N LEU A 172 -7.21 6.85 0.89
CA LEU A 172 -5.78 6.55 0.92
C LEU A 172 -5.51 5.04 0.94
N ALA A 173 -6.36 4.28 1.64
CA ALA A 173 -6.26 2.84 1.74
C ALA A 173 -7.64 2.17 1.89
N VAL A 174 -7.74 0.96 1.35
CA VAL A 174 -8.89 0.07 1.49
C VAL A 174 -8.34 -1.31 1.84
N PHE A 175 -8.81 -1.91 2.92
CA PHE A 175 -8.41 -3.23 3.36
C PHE A 175 -9.62 -4.16 3.42
N ASP A 176 -9.73 -5.03 2.43
CA ASP A 176 -10.63 -6.18 2.43
C ASP A 176 -9.82 -7.48 2.63
N HIS A 177 -10.48 -8.64 2.56
CA HIS A 177 -9.81 -9.94 2.69
C HIS A 177 -8.72 -10.15 1.64
N GLY A 178 -8.99 -9.79 0.38
CA GLY A 178 -8.05 -9.96 -0.72
C GLY A 178 -6.81 -9.07 -0.56
N ARG A 179 -7.00 -7.82 -0.12
CA ARG A 179 -5.91 -6.90 0.19
C ARG A 179 -5.06 -7.41 1.35
N ARG A 180 -5.69 -7.87 2.44
CA ARG A 180 -4.99 -8.43 3.61
C ARG A 180 -4.18 -9.67 3.22
N PHE A 181 -4.76 -10.59 2.44
CA PHE A 181 -4.06 -11.75 1.90
C PHE A 181 -2.86 -11.33 1.05
N GLY A 182 -3.03 -10.38 0.13
CA GLY A 182 -1.95 -9.87 -0.70
C GLY A 182 -0.80 -9.25 0.09
N LEU A 183 -1.10 -8.50 1.15
CA LEU A 183 -0.08 -7.94 2.03
C LEU A 183 0.66 -9.04 2.81
N TRP A 184 -0.04 -10.11 3.20
CA TRP A 184 0.55 -11.30 3.78
C TRP A 184 1.51 -12.01 2.82
N VAL A 185 1.11 -12.19 1.56
CA VAL A 185 1.95 -12.75 0.49
C VAL A 185 3.21 -11.91 0.29
N VAL A 186 3.09 -10.58 0.27
CA VAL A 186 4.25 -9.66 0.16
C VAL A 186 5.19 -9.82 1.35
N LYS A 187 4.66 -9.82 2.59
CA LYS A 187 5.49 -10.00 3.79
C LYS A 187 6.21 -11.35 3.81
N LEU A 188 5.53 -12.42 3.37
CA LEU A 188 6.12 -13.75 3.30
C LEU A 188 7.23 -13.80 2.24
N HIS A 189 6.98 -13.25 1.06
CA HIS A 189 7.96 -13.22 -0.03
C HIS A 189 9.22 -12.43 0.33
N GLU A 190 9.05 -11.31 1.03
CA GLU A 190 10.16 -10.45 1.47
C GLU A 190 10.77 -10.89 2.80
N LEU A 191 10.18 -11.88 3.48
CA LEU A 191 10.49 -12.32 4.84
C LEU A 191 10.50 -11.16 5.87
N ASP A 192 9.70 -10.13 5.63
CA ASP A 192 9.72 -8.88 6.40
C ASP A 192 8.58 -8.82 7.42
N PHE A 193 8.54 -9.81 8.31
CA PHE A 193 7.59 -9.85 9.42
C PHE A 193 8.07 -9.03 10.63
N TRP A 194 9.40 -8.94 10.82
CA TRP A 194 10.03 -8.29 11.98
C TRP A 194 10.57 -6.89 11.70
N GLY A 195 10.31 -6.32 10.51
CA GLY A 195 10.84 -5.00 10.15
C GLY A 195 12.35 -5.00 9.88
N LEU A 196 12.95 -6.16 9.63
CA LEU A 196 14.37 -6.31 9.29
C LEU A 196 14.67 -5.90 7.84
N GLY A 197 13.64 -5.48 7.09
CA GLY A 197 13.76 -5.15 5.69
C GLY A 197 14.28 -6.36 4.90
N ARG A 198 15.27 -6.14 4.03
CA ARG A 198 15.84 -7.20 3.20
C ARG A 198 16.90 -8.06 3.92
N GLY A 199 17.19 -7.82 5.20
CA GLY A 199 18.29 -8.48 5.90
C GLY A 199 18.17 -10.00 5.94
N ALA A 200 17.00 -10.51 6.35
CA ALA A 200 16.73 -11.95 6.41
C ALA A 200 16.83 -12.61 5.02
N LEU A 201 16.27 -11.96 4.01
CA LEU A 201 16.30 -12.43 2.63
C LEU A 201 17.73 -12.47 2.07
N SER A 202 18.53 -11.44 2.33
CA SER A 202 19.94 -11.38 1.90
C SER A 202 20.78 -12.48 2.54
N PHE A 203 20.60 -12.74 3.83
CA PHE A 203 21.31 -13.82 4.53
C PHE A 203 20.97 -15.19 3.92
N LEU A 204 19.68 -15.43 3.65
CA LEU A 204 19.21 -16.68 3.08
C LEU A 204 19.67 -16.87 1.62
N GLY A 205 19.71 -15.77 0.85
CA GLY A 205 20.29 -15.74 -0.49
C GLY A 205 21.79 -16.08 -0.49
N LEU A 206 22.56 -15.54 0.45
CA LEU A 206 23.98 -15.89 0.62
C LEU A 206 24.15 -17.38 0.99
N ALA A 207 23.33 -17.89 1.92
CA ALA A 207 23.35 -19.30 2.30
C ALA A 207 23.03 -20.22 1.11
N LEU A 208 22.07 -19.86 0.27
CA LEU A 208 21.76 -20.55 -0.98
C LEU A 208 22.94 -20.54 -1.97
N MET A 209 23.63 -19.40 -2.09
CA MET A 209 24.78 -19.27 -2.98
C MET A 209 25.93 -20.17 -2.52
N VAL A 210 26.27 -20.14 -1.22
CA VAL A 210 27.27 -21.03 -0.62
C VAL A 210 26.88 -22.51 -0.77
N LEU A 211 25.61 -22.84 -0.52
CA LEU A 211 25.11 -24.20 -0.69
C LEU A 211 25.26 -24.66 -2.14
N SER A 212 24.89 -23.82 -3.11
CA SER A 212 24.97 -24.14 -4.55
C SER A 212 26.40 -24.42 -4.98
N VAL A 213 27.35 -23.57 -4.59
CA VAL A 213 28.79 -23.78 -4.86
C VAL A 213 29.30 -25.06 -4.20
N SER A 214 28.95 -25.30 -2.94
CA SER A 214 29.35 -26.53 -2.23
C SER A 214 28.76 -27.80 -2.85
N GLY A 215 27.52 -27.73 -3.35
CA GLY A 215 26.86 -28.82 -4.06
C GLY A 215 27.56 -29.17 -5.36
N LEU A 216 27.94 -28.16 -6.15
CA LEU A 216 28.71 -28.35 -7.39
C LEU A 216 30.08 -28.97 -7.11
N ALA A 217 30.81 -28.50 -6.10
CA ALA A 217 32.11 -29.04 -5.73
C ALA A 217 32.05 -30.51 -5.28
N LEU A 218 30.98 -30.89 -4.56
CA LEU A 218 30.74 -32.26 -4.12
C LEU A 218 30.25 -33.17 -5.27
N GLY A 219 29.46 -32.63 -6.19
CA GLY A 219 28.86 -33.37 -7.32
C GLY A 219 29.83 -33.62 -8.48
N THR A 220 30.70 -32.67 -8.80
CA THR A 220 31.69 -32.78 -9.88
C THR A 220 32.98 -33.49 -9.45
N GLY A 221 33.15 -33.77 -8.15
CA GLY A 221 34.33 -34.45 -7.62
C GLY A 221 35.57 -33.56 -7.51
N LEU A 222 35.46 -32.25 -7.78
CA LEU A 222 36.56 -31.28 -7.64
C LEU A 222 37.12 -31.19 -6.20
N GLY A 223 36.37 -31.65 -5.19
CA GLY A 223 36.83 -31.77 -3.81
C GLY A 223 37.30 -33.17 -3.37
N GLN A 224 37.22 -34.19 -4.24
CA GLN A 224 37.69 -35.54 -3.91
C GLN A 224 39.15 -35.70 -4.32
N ASN A 225 40.06 -35.40 -3.39
CA ASN A 225 41.47 -35.72 -3.56
C ASN A 225 41.60 -37.24 -3.70
N LYS A 226 41.76 -37.74 -4.94
CA LYS A 226 42.01 -39.15 -5.25
C LYS A 226 43.33 -39.55 -4.57
N LYS A 227 43.28 -40.05 -3.35
CA LYS A 227 44.38 -40.85 -2.79
C LYS A 227 44.47 -42.12 -3.64
N LYS A 228 45.30 -42.07 -4.69
CA LYS A 228 45.78 -43.26 -5.39
C LYS A 228 46.44 -44.15 -4.34
N GLY A 229 45.86 -45.33 -4.13
CA GLY A 229 46.45 -46.35 -3.27
C GLY A 229 47.85 -46.71 -3.78
N LYS A 230 48.81 -46.76 -2.85
CA LYS A 230 50.04 -47.52 -3.04
C LYS A 230 49.63 -48.97 -3.32
N ILE A 231 49.92 -49.45 -4.52
CA ILE A 231 50.04 -50.88 -4.77
C ILE A 231 51.53 -51.17 -4.67
N PHE A 232 51.89 -51.97 -3.67
CA PHE A 232 53.21 -52.57 -3.50
C PHE A 232 53.60 -53.35 -4.76
N GLN A 233 54.83 -53.13 -5.25
CA GLN A 233 55.69 -54.18 -5.80
C GLN A 233 57.08 -53.96 -5.23
#